data_AF-R7D044-F1
#
_entry.id   AF-R7D044-F1
#
_cell.length_a   1.000
_cell.length_b   1.000
_cell.length_c   1.000
_cell.angle_alpha   90.00
_cell.angle_beta   90.00
_cell.angle_gamma   90.00
#
_symmetry.space_group_name_H-M   'P 1'
#
loop_
_entity.id
_entity.type
_entity.pdbx_description
1 polymer ?
#
loop_
_entity_poly.entity_id
_entity_poly.type
_entity_poly.pdbx_seq_one_letter_code
_entity_poly.pdbx_strand_id
1 'polypeptide(L)'
;MLKLHKTTKRCDTVLYNRDLSAKMIIEYKAPHIEITQQVFSQISNYNIVLRVDYLIVSNGLKHFCCKMDYARQTYTFLQEIPDYSSL
;
A
#
# COMPACT_ATOMS: atom_id res chain seq x y z
N MET A 1 -11.81 6.02 7.73
CA MET A 1 -12.46 4.88 7.05
C MET A 1 -12.65 5.25 5.58
N LEU A 2 -12.12 4.45 4.65
CA LEU A 2 -12.23 4.70 3.21
C LEU A 2 -13.54 4.12 2.70
N LYS A 3 -14.34 4.93 1.99
CA LYS A 3 -15.57 4.46 1.35
C LYS A 3 -15.25 4.05 -0.10
N LEU A 4 -15.49 2.79 -0.42
CA LEU A 4 -15.33 2.20 -1.74
C LEU A 4 -16.64 1.55 -2.14
N HIS A 5 -17.38 2.21 -3.03
CA HIS A 5 -18.75 1.82 -3.40
C HIS A 5 -19.63 1.59 -2.15
N LYS A 6 -20.17 0.37 -1.97
CA LYS A 6 -20.99 -0.05 -0.83
C LYS A 6 -20.19 -0.59 0.35
N THR A 7 -18.85 -0.59 0.28
CA THR A 7 -17.99 -1.17 1.31
C THR A 7 -17.09 -0.12 1.95
N THR A 8 -16.99 -0.20 3.28
CA THR A 8 -16.05 0.61 4.05
C THR A 8 -14.81 -0.21 4.32
N LYS A 9 -13.63 0.32 3.99
CA LYS A 9 -12.34 -0.32 4.22
C LYS A 9 -11.51 0.51 5.19
N ARG A 10 -10.78 -0.18 6.05
CA ARG A 10 -9.82 0.40 6.98
C ARG A 10 -8.43 0.02 6.46
N CYS A 11 -7.55 1.00 6.39
CA CYS A 11 -6.12 0.74 6.28
C CYS A 11 -5.55 0.61 7.68
N ASP A 12 -4.60 -0.29 7.86
CA ASP A 12 -3.90 -0.43 9.13
C ASP A 12 -3.04 0.80 9.43
N THR A 13 -2.31 1.31 8.43
CA THR A 13 -1.49 2.52 8.55
C THR A 13 -1.47 3.31 7.25
N VAL A 14 -1.51 4.65 7.38
CA VAL A 14 -1.33 5.59 6.26
C VAL A 14 -0.30 6.63 6.67
N LEU A 15 0.73 6.81 5.83
CA LEU A 15 1.69 7.89 5.94
C LEU A 15 1.18 9.09 5.16
N TYR A 16 1.16 10.25 5.80
CA TYR A 16 0.79 11.51 5.16
C TYR A 16 2.01 12.42 5.03
N ASN A 17 2.04 13.18 3.95
CA ASN A 17 2.89 14.34 3.81
C ASN A 17 2.43 15.44 4.78
N ARG A 18 3.27 16.47 4.95
CA ARG A 18 2.95 17.63 5.81
C ARG A 18 1.74 18.43 5.31
N ASP A 19 1.45 18.35 4.02
CA ASP A 19 0.26 18.94 3.39
C ASP A 19 -1.00 18.07 3.51
N LEU A 20 -0.93 16.98 4.30
CA LEU A 20 -1.99 16.00 4.52
C LEU A 20 -2.37 15.17 3.27
N SER A 21 -1.59 15.22 2.19
CA SER A 21 -1.74 14.26 1.10
C SER A 21 -1.23 12.87 1.53
N ALA A 22 -1.97 11.82 1.19
CA ALA A 22 -1.59 10.45 1.52
C ALA A 22 -0.42 10.01 0.61
N LYS A 23 0.69 9.60 1.22
CA LYS A 23 1.94 9.26 0.53
C LYS A 23 2.17 7.77 0.43
N MET A 24 1.78 7.02 1.45
CA MET A 24 1.99 5.58 1.52
C MET A 24 0.91 4.88 2.36
N ILE A 25 0.56 3.65 1.98
CA ILE A 25 -0.28 2.74 2.77
C ILE A 25 0.59 1.57 3.21
N ILE A 26 0.42 1.15 4.47
CA ILE A 26 1.03 -0.07 4.99
C ILE A 26 -0.07 -0.97 5.54
N GLU A 27 -0.11 -2.21 5.04
CA GLU A 27 -1.05 -3.25 5.47
C GLU A 27 -0.30 -4.41 6.11
N TYR A 28 -0.84 -4.91 7.22
CA TYR A 28 -0.24 -6.01 7.96
C TYR A 28 -1.07 -7.30 7.82
N LYS A 29 -0.37 -8.42 7.80
CA LYS A 29 -0.94 -9.77 7.81
C LYS A 29 -0.35 -10.57 8.95
N ALA A 30 -1.04 -11.64 9.36
CA ALA A 30 -0.50 -12.55 10.35
C ALA A 30 0.77 -13.24 9.80
N PRO A 31 1.75 -13.62 10.65
CA PRO A 31 3.04 -14.15 10.20
C PRO A 31 2.99 -15.38 9.30
N HIS A 32 1.96 -16.22 9.47
CA HIS A 32 1.76 -17.44 8.68
C HIS A 32 1.11 -17.19 7.31
N ILE A 33 0.65 -15.96 7.03
CA ILE A 33 0.07 -15.61 5.74
C ILE A 33 1.21 -15.30 4.77
N GLU A 34 1.31 -16.10 3.71
CA GLU A 34 2.23 -15.83 2.62
C GLU A 34 1.81 -14.57 1.86
N ILE A 35 2.75 -13.65 1.66
CA ILE A 35 2.51 -12.45 0.87
C ILE A 35 2.71 -12.81 -0.59
N THR A 36 1.60 -13.01 -1.30
CA THR A 36 1.60 -13.30 -2.73
C THR A 36 1.21 -12.06 -3.54
N GLN A 37 1.42 -12.11 -4.85
CA GLN A 37 0.95 -11.06 -5.76
C GLN A 37 -0.57 -10.84 -5.67
N GLN A 38 -1.34 -11.88 -5.34
CA GLN A 38 -2.79 -11.77 -5.17
C GLN A 38 -3.17 -10.91 -3.95
N VAL A 39 -2.37 -10.97 -2.87
CA VAL A 39 -2.53 -10.08 -1.70
C VAL A 39 -2.34 -8.63 -2.12
N PHE A 40 -1.35 -8.36 -2.97
CA PHE A 40 -1.13 -7.03 -3.54
C PHE A 40 -2.30 -6.60 -4.43
N SER A 41 -2.76 -7.45 -5.34
CA SER A 41 -3.90 -7.13 -6.21
C SER A 41 -5.18 -6.82 -5.43
N GLN A 42 -5.41 -7.50 -4.31
CA GLN A 42 -6.54 -7.20 -3.42
C GLN A 42 -6.41 -5.80 -2.79
N ILE A 43 -5.20 -5.41 -2.38
CA ILE A 43 -4.95 -4.15 -1.70
C ILE A 43 -4.86 -2.97 -2.68
N SER A 44 -4.26 -3.16 -3.85
CA SER A 44 -4.16 -2.15 -4.91
C SER A 44 -5.53 -1.71 -5.42
N ASN A 45 -6.51 -2.63 -5.47
CA ASN A 45 -7.90 -2.33 -5.79
C ASN A 45 -8.57 -1.40 -4.76
N TYR A 46 -8.06 -1.32 -3.53
CA TYR A 46 -8.52 -0.37 -2.51
C TYR A 46 -7.84 1.00 -2.61
N ASN A 47 -6.62 1.03 -3.13
CA ASN A 47 -5.81 2.25 -3.28
C ASN A 47 -6.30 3.19 -4.42
N ILE A 48 -7.49 2.94 -4.98
CA ILE A 48 -8.14 3.80 -5.98
C ILE A 48 -8.55 5.15 -5.37
N VAL A 49 -8.87 5.20 -4.07
CA VAL A 49 -9.37 6.41 -3.40
C VAL A 49 -8.25 7.30 -2.89
N LEU A 50 -7.25 6.74 -2.20
CA LEU A 50 -6.15 7.54 -1.64
C LEU A 50 -5.08 7.89 -2.66
N ARG A 51 -4.93 7.06 -3.71
CA ARG A 51 -3.94 7.23 -4.78
C ARG A 51 -2.52 7.48 -4.26
N VAL A 52 -2.07 6.69 -3.28
CA VAL A 52 -0.73 6.85 -2.69
C VAL A 52 0.38 6.40 -3.63
N ASP A 53 1.56 7.00 -3.50
CA ASP A 53 2.73 6.67 -4.33
C ASP A 53 3.25 5.26 -4.04
N TYR A 54 3.18 4.82 -2.78
CA TYR A 54 3.77 3.57 -2.32
C TYR A 54 2.79 2.70 -1.53
N LEU A 55 2.82 1.40 -1.78
CA LEU A 55 2.08 0.41 -1.01
C LEU A 55 3.05 -0.60 -0.39
N ILE A 56 2.89 -0.85 0.91
CA ILE A 56 3.66 -1.85 1.65
C ILE A 56 2.74 -2.91 2.21
N VAL A 57 3.16 -4.17 2.06
CA VAL A 57 2.53 -5.31 2.73
C VAL A 57 3.57 -6.03 3.55
N SER A 58 3.21 -6.31 4.80
CA SER A 58 4.10 -6.95 5.77
C SER A 58 3.36 -8.07 6.50
N ASN A 59 4.07 -9.18 6.78
CA ASN A 59 3.60 -10.21 7.71
C ASN A 59 4.53 -10.33 8.94
N GLY A 60 5.40 -9.34 9.13
CA GLY A 60 6.41 -9.34 10.21
C GLY A 60 7.65 -10.20 9.93
N LEU A 61 7.63 -11.07 8.93
CA LEU A 61 8.78 -11.89 8.51
C LEU A 61 9.33 -11.45 7.16
N LYS A 62 8.43 -11.08 6.24
CA LYS A 62 8.73 -10.54 4.93
C LYS A 62 7.97 -9.23 4.74
N HIS A 63 8.62 -8.32 4.04
CA HIS A 63 8.09 -7.01 3.69
C HIS A 63 8.28 -6.79 2.21
N PHE A 64 7.25 -6.25 1.58
CA PHE A 64 7.25 -5.99 0.15
C PHE A 64 6.71 -4.59 -0.06
N CYS A 65 7.45 -3.79 -0.82
CA CYS A 65 7.09 -2.44 -1.17
C CYS A 65 6.90 -2.35 -2.69
N CYS A 66 5.88 -1.64 -3.13
CA CYS A 66 5.73 -1.30 -4.54
C CYS A 66 5.40 0.19 -4.73
N LYS A 67 5.88 0.71 -5.85
CA LYS A 67 5.53 2.04 -6.35
C LYS A 67 4.41 1.93 -7.37
N MET A 68 3.37 2.74 -7.22
CA MET A 68 2.20 2.73 -8.08
C MET A 68 2.46 3.52 -9.37
N ASP A 69 2.06 2.97 -10.53
CA ASP A 69 1.98 3.68 -11.80
C ASP A 69 0.51 3.77 -12.21
N TYR A 70 -0.14 4.87 -11.83
CA TYR A 70 -1.56 5.09 -12.13
C TYR A 70 -1.83 5.40 -13.60
N ALA A 71 -0.84 5.89 -14.35
CA ALA A 71 -0.99 6.17 -15.77
C ALA A 71 -1.11 4.86 -16.57
N ARG A 72 -0.34 3.85 -16.17
CA ARG A 72 -0.36 2.51 -16.78
C ARG A 72 -1.23 1.49 -16.04
N GLN A 73 -1.81 1.86 -14.89
CA GLN A 73 -2.51 0.95 -13.97
C GLN A 73 -1.67 -0.26 -13.56
N THR A 74 -0.38 -0.04 -13.29
CA THR A 74 0.56 -1.08 -12.86
C THR A 74 1.26 -0.68 -11.56
N TYR A 75 2.16 -1.53 -11.08
CA TYR A 75 3.06 -1.21 -9.98
C TYR A 75 4.40 -1.90 -10.21
N THR A 76 5.46 -1.35 -9.62
CA THR A 76 6.80 -1.93 -9.65
C THR A 76 7.23 -2.27 -8.23
N PHE A 77 7.70 -3.50 -8.00
CA PHE A 77 8.30 -3.88 -6.72
C PHE A 77 9.62 -3.15 -6.52
N LEU A 78 9.79 -2.60 -5.33
CA LEU A 78 11.05 -2.03 -4.88
C LEU A 78 11.80 -3.11 -4.10
N GLN A 79 13.12 -3.12 -4.27
CA GLN A 79 14.00 -4.04 -3.53
C GLN A 79 13.96 -3.77 -2.03
N GLU A 80 13.82 -2.49 -1.64
CA GLU A 80 13.81 -2.04 -0.26
C GLU A 80 12.73 -0.97 -0.06
N ILE A 81 12.33 -0.79 1.20
CA ILE A 81 11.44 0.32 1.58
C ILE A 81 12.29 1.59 1.58
N PRO A 82 11.93 2.64 0.83
CA PRO A 82 12.72 3.86 0.77
C PRO A 82 12.73 4.59 2.12
N ASP A 83 13.86 5.23 2.44
CA ASP A 83 13.95 6.16 3.56
C ASP A 83 12.95 7.30 3.43
N TYR A 84 12.51 7.85 4.57
CA TYR A 84 11.54 8.95 4.58
C TYR A 84 12.04 10.19 3.81
N SER A 85 13.34 10.48 3.84
CA SER A 85 13.93 11.59 3.08
C SER A 85 13.94 11.37 1.56
N SER A 86 13.71 10.14 1.11
CA SER A 86 13.73 9.73 -0.30
C SER A 86 12.32 9.50 -0.88
N LEU A 87 11.28 9.77 -0.09
CA LEU A 87 9.87 9.66 -0.46
C LEU A 87 9.34 10.96 -1.10
#